data_AF-A0A2V3PRA4-F1
#
_entry.id   AF-A0A2V3PRA4-F1
#
_cell.length_a   1.000
_cell.length_b   1.000
_cell.length_c   1.000
_cell.angle_alpha   90.00
_cell.angle_beta   90.00
_cell.angle_gamma   90.00
#
_symmetry.space_group_name_H-M   'P 1'
#
loop_
_entity.id
_entity.type
_entity.pdbx_description
1 polymer ?
#
loop_
_entity_poly.entity_id
_entity_poly.type
_entity_poly.pdbx_seq_one_letter_code
_entity_poly.pdbx_strand_id
1 'polypeptide(L)'
;MTKHTDNETLDYTLIKRHRKRLRITQDELASWMGLQRMSIVRYERGEPIPPESKKKLLYFLNTETQEELYGNPTDDYGMEYQKLSGGNYILKIPFTPVCQYSYLLDTFDLGDTQISIVFDRINSGAYAAFEVRGEAMDDNSRYSLSNGDIAISKEVKIEDLSEEINPKDFWVILIENDILIRKIKGYNQNENSIVFKANNPSIEYADFSLNVSDIKRIYQVTQRITKFLN
;
A
#
# COMPACT_ATOMS: atom_id res chain seq x y z
N MET A 1 16.82 13.15 -13.97
CA MET A 1 17.86 12.33 -13.30
C MET A 1 17.89 10.96 -13.94
N THR A 2 19.06 10.47 -14.33
CA THR A 2 19.23 9.18 -15.03
C THR A 2 19.10 8.04 -14.03
N LYS A 3 18.16 7.11 -14.25
CA LYS A 3 17.98 5.89 -13.45
C LYS A 3 19.12 4.91 -13.79
N HIS A 4 19.75 4.30 -12.78
CA HIS A 4 20.76 3.25 -13.00
C HIS A 4 20.09 1.88 -12.83
N THR A 5 19.84 1.20 -13.95
CA THR A 5 19.06 -0.05 -13.97
C THR A 5 19.88 -1.33 -14.18
N ASP A 6 21.15 -1.25 -14.61
CA ASP A 6 21.92 -2.44 -14.96
C ASP A 6 23.20 -2.64 -14.15
N ASN A 7 23.46 -3.90 -13.80
CA ASN A 7 24.56 -4.38 -12.95
C ASN A 7 25.93 -4.38 -13.67
N GLU A 8 25.96 -4.06 -14.98
CA GLU A 8 27.14 -4.24 -15.83
C GLU A 8 28.11 -3.05 -15.85
N THR A 9 27.70 -1.83 -15.49
CA THR A 9 28.65 -0.71 -15.30
C THR A 9 28.11 0.30 -14.29
N LEU A 10 28.24 -0.02 -13.00
CA LEU A 10 27.97 0.95 -11.94
C LEU A 10 29.02 2.07 -12.00
N ASP A 11 28.62 3.27 -12.45
CA ASP A 11 29.51 4.42 -12.52
C ASP A 11 29.87 4.91 -11.11
N TYR A 12 31.03 4.47 -10.64
CA TYR A 12 31.60 4.75 -9.33
C TYR A 12 31.86 6.23 -9.08
N THR A 13 31.99 7.05 -10.14
CA THR A 13 32.15 8.51 -10.01
C THR A 13 30.92 9.19 -9.41
N LEU A 14 29.78 8.48 -9.42
CA LEU A 14 28.50 8.99 -8.93
C LEU A 14 28.32 8.86 -7.43
N ILE A 15 29.04 7.96 -6.76
CA ILE A 15 28.88 7.68 -5.31
C ILE A 15 29.15 8.94 -4.51
N LYS A 16 30.31 9.57 -4.75
CA LYS A 16 30.72 10.79 -4.05
C LYS A 16 29.78 11.97 -4.34
N ARG A 17 29.35 12.10 -5.60
CA ARG A 17 28.42 13.15 -6.03
C ARG A 17 27.06 12.99 -5.35
N HIS A 18 26.53 11.78 -5.35
CA HIS A 18 25.25 11.45 -4.76
C HIS A 18 25.27 11.62 -3.24
N ARG A 19 26.35 11.17 -2.58
CA ARG A 19 26.56 11.35 -1.13
C ARG A 19 26.55 12.81 -0.73
N LYS A 20 27.29 13.65 -1.48
CA LYS A 20 27.31 15.10 -1.27
C LYS A 20 25.97 15.75 -1.53
N ARG A 21 25.23 15.30 -2.55
CA ARG A 21 23.85 15.78 -2.84
C ARG A 21 22.91 15.50 -1.66
N LEU A 22 22.99 14.30 -1.11
CA LEU A 22 22.26 13.92 0.11
C LEU A 22 22.82 14.54 1.38
N ARG A 23 23.91 15.32 1.34
CA ARG A 23 24.54 15.96 2.51
C ARG A 23 24.98 14.99 3.62
N ILE A 24 25.35 13.75 3.27
CA ILE A 24 25.84 12.76 4.24
C ILE A 24 27.37 12.60 4.16
N THR A 25 27.99 12.19 5.25
CA THR A 25 29.42 11.92 5.38
C THR A 25 29.78 10.50 4.92
N GLN A 26 31.08 10.26 4.72
CA GLN A 26 31.57 8.90 4.41
C GLN A 26 31.34 7.93 5.57
N ASP A 27 31.37 8.43 6.81
CA ASP A 27 31.11 7.63 8.02
C ASP A 27 29.63 7.24 8.12
N GLU A 28 28.72 8.16 7.84
CA GLU A 28 27.28 7.87 7.86
C GLU A 28 26.87 6.90 6.73
N LEU A 29 27.45 7.03 5.53
CA LEU A 29 27.23 6.06 4.46
C LEU A 29 27.82 4.69 4.81
N ALA A 30 29.01 4.66 5.41
CA ALA A 30 29.64 3.42 5.85
C ALA A 30 28.80 2.69 6.90
N SER A 31 28.32 3.44 7.90
CA SER A 31 27.43 2.95 8.94
C SER A 31 26.15 2.34 8.34
N TRP A 32 25.49 3.06 7.44
CA TRP A 32 24.28 2.57 6.75
C TRP A 32 24.55 1.30 5.90
N MET A 33 25.68 1.26 5.20
CA MET A 33 26.07 0.07 4.42
C MET A 33 26.44 -1.12 5.31
N GLY A 34 26.77 -0.91 6.59
CA GLY A 34 27.36 -1.92 7.47
C GLY A 34 28.83 -2.19 7.14
N LEU A 35 29.55 -1.18 6.69
CA LEU A 35 30.95 -1.25 6.23
C LEU A 35 31.83 -0.30 7.04
N GLN A 36 33.15 -0.46 6.90
CA GLN A 36 34.10 0.52 7.43
C GLN A 36 34.16 1.75 6.51
N ARG A 37 34.43 2.93 7.09
CA ARG A 37 34.65 4.20 6.34
C ARG A 37 35.62 4.01 5.17
N MET A 38 36.68 3.25 5.38
CA MET A 38 37.68 2.98 4.35
C MET A 38 37.11 2.29 3.12
N SER A 39 36.11 1.43 3.25
CA SER A 39 35.44 0.81 2.11
C SER A 39 34.76 1.88 1.23
N ILE A 40 34.08 2.86 1.83
CA ILE A 40 33.47 3.97 1.09
C ILE A 40 34.52 4.83 0.41
N VAL A 41 35.64 5.13 1.08
CA VAL A 41 36.77 5.87 0.49
C VAL A 41 37.31 5.16 -0.75
N ARG A 42 37.50 3.84 -0.68
CA ARG A 42 37.97 3.00 -1.80
C ARG A 42 36.98 3.04 -2.96
N TYR A 43 35.69 2.86 -2.69
CA TYR A 43 34.64 2.90 -3.72
C TYR A 43 34.57 4.27 -4.41
N GLU A 44 34.65 5.37 -3.65
CA GLU A 44 34.69 6.73 -4.21
C GLU A 44 35.94 7.05 -5.05
N ARG A 45 36.99 6.23 -4.94
CA ARG A 45 38.23 6.31 -5.73
C ARG A 45 38.20 5.41 -6.97
N GLY A 46 37.13 4.64 -7.17
CA GLY A 46 37.00 3.69 -8.27
C GLY A 46 37.66 2.34 -8.02
N GLU A 47 37.97 2.00 -6.77
CA GLU A 47 38.41 0.64 -6.43
C GLU A 47 37.25 -0.38 -6.58
N PRO A 48 37.56 -1.66 -6.84
CA PRO A 48 36.54 -2.69 -7.03
C PRO A 48 35.56 -2.79 -5.86
N ILE A 49 34.27 -2.82 -6.19
CA ILE A 49 33.18 -2.98 -5.21
C ILE A 49 32.81 -4.47 -5.12
N PRO A 50 32.88 -5.09 -3.93
CA PRO A 50 32.46 -6.46 -3.71
C PRO A 50 31.00 -6.69 -4.14
N PRO A 51 30.66 -7.84 -4.76
CA PRO A 51 29.31 -8.14 -5.24
C PRO A 51 28.21 -7.91 -4.20
N GLU A 52 28.45 -8.28 -2.95
CA GLU A 52 27.53 -8.12 -1.82
C GLU A 52 27.21 -6.65 -1.50
N SER A 53 28.14 -5.74 -1.80
CA SER A 53 27.97 -4.30 -1.57
C SER A 53 27.22 -3.61 -2.72
N LYS A 54 27.19 -4.20 -3.92
CA LYS A 54 26.60 -3.57 -5.12
C LYS A 54 25.11 -3.30 -4.95
N LYS A 55 24.35 -4.23 -4.37
CA LYS A 55 22.89 -4.08 -4.19
C LYS A 55 22.54 -2.89 -3.29
N LYS A 56 23.21 -2.76 -2.14
CA LYS A 56 23.04 -1.61 -1.22
C LYS A 56 23.50 -0.30 -1.85
N LEU A 57 24.61 -0.33 -2.59
CA LEU A 57 25.12 0.86 -3.25
C LEU A 57 24.18 1.34 -4.38
N LEU A 58 23.58 0.42 -5.12
CA LEU A 58 22.57 0.72 -6.13
C LEU A 58 21.31 1.33 -5.50
N TYR A 59 20.88 0.81 -4.35
CA TYR A 59 19.79 1.42 -3.58
C TYR A 59 20.14 2.86 -3.18
N PHE A 60 21.32 3.06 -2.57
CA PHE A 60 21.82 4.38 -2.20
C PHE A 60 21.84 5.35 -3.40
N LEU A 61 22.32 4.93 -4.58
CA LEU A 61 22.36 5.79 -5.76
C LEU A 61 20.97 6.15 -6.32
N ASN A 62 19.93 5.39 -5.96
CA ASN A 62 18.54 5.60 -6.38
C ASN A 62 17.68 6.35 -5.34
N THR A 63 18.20 6.58 -4.12
CA THR A 63 17.54 7.39 -3.09
C THR A 63 17.59 8.88 -3.42
N GLU A 64 16.54 9.62 -3.09
CA GLU A 64 16.43 11.05 -3.41
C GLU A 64 16.69 11.94 -2.19
N THR A 65 16.36 11.48 -0.98
CA THR A 65 16.48 12.25 0.28
C THR A 65 17.21 11.47 1.39
N GLN A 66 17.59 12.15 2.48
CA GLN A 66 18.18 11.49 3.65
C GLN A 66 17.15 10.61 4.36
N GLU A 67 15.89 11.04 4.35
CA GLU A 67 14.75 10.32 4.94
C GLU A 67 14.50 8.99 4.22
N GLU A 68 14.66 8.93 2.90
CA GLU A 68 14.60 7.66 2.15
C GLU A 68 15.79 6.75 2.47
N LEU A 69 16.93 7.32 2.83
CA LEU A 69 18.14 6.56 3.16
C LEU A 69 18.13 6.02 4.60
N TYR A 70 17.74 6.84 5.58
CA TYR A 70 17.82 6.53 7.00
C TYR A 70 16.49 6.24 7.68
N GLY A 71 15.38 6.67 7.10
CA GLY A 71 14.04 6.48 7.65
C GLY A 71 13.30 5.31 7.02
N ASN A 72 12.11 5.04 7.56
CA ASN A 72 11.05 4.41 6.78
C ASN A 72 10.37 5.57 6.04
N PRO A 73 10.70 5.83 4.76
CA PRO A 73 10.08 6.95 4.07
C PRO A 73 8.57 6.70 4.02
N THR A 74 7.79 7.73 4.35
CA THR A 74 6.33 7.68 4.30
C THR A 74 5.82 8.44 3.09
N ASP A 75 4.72 7.98 2.51
CA ASP A 75 4.00 8.78 1.53
C ASP A 75 3.20 9.93 2.18
N ASP A 76 2.46 10.69 1.37
CA ASP A 76 1.63 11.81 1.82
C ASP A 76 0.50 11.40 2.79
N TYR A 77 0.24 10.09 2.92
CA TYR A 77 -0.77 9.50 3.81
C TYR A 77 -0.14 8.82 5.03
N GLY A 78 1.18 8.93 5.22
CA GLY A 78 1.90 8.39 6.37
C GLY A 78 2.24 6.90 6.26
N MET A 79 2.05 6.26 5.10
CA MET A 79 2.37 4.84 4.93
C MET A 79 3.84 4.65 4.60
N GLU A 80 4.52 3.79 5.36
CA GLU A 80 5.91 3.44 5.10
C GLU A 80 6.06 2.73 3.75
N TYR A 81 7.06 3.12 2.96
CA TYR A 81 7.37 2.47 1.70
C TYR A 81 8.86 2.13 1.53
N GLN A 82 9.15 1.25 0.58
CA GLN A 82 10.50 0.93 0.13
C GLN A 82 10.53 0.85 -1.40
N LYS A 83 11.41 1.63 -2.03
CA LYS A 83 11.66 1.56 -3.48
C LYS A 83 12.47 0.32 -3.85
N LEU A 84 11.99 -0.44 -4.83
CA LEU A 84 12.67 -1.58 -5.41
C LEU A 84 13.49 -1.17 -6.63
N SER A 85 14.56 -1.93 -6.93
CA SER A 85 15.47 -1.64 -8.05
C SER A 85 14.80 -1.64 -9.43
N GLY A 86 13.61 -2.22 -9.56
CA GLY A 86 12.80 -2.23 -10.79
C GLY A 86 11.84 -1.05 -10.96
N GLY A 87 11.83 -0.09 -10.03
CA GLY A 87 10.89 1.05 -10.06
C GLY A 87 9.54 0.79 -9.39
N ASN A 88 9.31 -0.43 -8.89
CA ASN A 88 8.19 -0.77 -8.01
C ASN A 88 8.48 -0.33 -6.57
N TYR A 89 7.45 -0.38 -5.74
CA TYR A 89 7.48 0.03 -4.34
C TYR A 89 6.82 -1.04 -3.49
N ILE A 90 7.39 -1.31 -2.32
CA ILE A 90 6.71 -2.05 -1.26
C ILE A 90 6.09 -1.01 -0.33
N LEU A 91 4.77 -0.99 -0.18
CA LEU A 91 4.07 -0.20 0.84
C LEU A 91 3.69 -1.11 2.00
N LYS A 92 3.91 -0.63 3.23
CA LYS A 92 3.32 -1.22 4.43
C LYS A 92 2.02 -0.50 4.71
N ILE A 93 0.92 -1.23 4.62
CA ILE A 93 -0.43 -0.71 4.85
C ILE A 93 -1.03 -1.35 6.09
N PRO A 94 -1.90 -0.65 6.83
CA PRO A 94 -2.66 -1.25 7.92
C PRO A 94 -3.48 -2.45 7.42
N PHE A 95 -3.55 -3.50 8.22
CA PHE A 95 -4.33 -4.70 7.95
C PHE A 95 -5.21 -5.02 9.16
N THR A 96 -6.52 -4.98 8.97
CA THR A 96 -7.47 -5.32 10.03
C THR A 96 -8.01 -6.74 9.79
N PRO A 97 -7.55 -7.76 10.53
CA PRO A 97 -8.15 -9.08 10.51
C PRO A 97 -9.53 -9.07 11.18
N VAL A 98 -10.36 -10.09 10.92
CA VAL A 98 -11.75 -10.15 11.44
C VAL A 98 -11.78 -10.06 12.97
N CYS A 99 -10.80 -10.63 13.66
CA CYS A 99 -10.71 -10.59 15.12
C CYS A 99 -10.49 -9.17 15.70
N GLN A 100 -10.08 -8.20 14.87
CA GLN A 100 -9.87 -6.80 15.27
C GLN A 100 -11.01 -5.87 14.83
N TYR A 101 -12.07 -6.38 14.21
CA TYR A 101 -13.19 -5.55 13.74
C TYR A 101 -13.91 -4.81 14.87
N SER A 102 -14.07 -5.43 16.05
CA SER A 102 -14.66 -4.75 17.20
C SER A 102 -13.83 -3.52 17.61
N TYR A 103 -12.50 -3.67 17.69
CA TYR A 103 -11.60 -2.57 18.02
C TYR A 103 -11.70 -1.43 17.01
N LEU A 104 -11.70 -1.75 15.71
CA LEU A 104 -11.85 -0.76 14.65
C LEU A 104 -13.19 -0.02 14.72
N LEU A 105 -14.29 -0.71 15.04
CA LEU A 105 -15.60 -0.06 15.17
C LEU A 105 -15.69 0.82 16.41
N ASP A 106 -15.08 0.42 17.52
CA ASP A 106 -15.09 1.18 18.77
C ASP A 106 -14.21 2.45 18.71
N THR A 107 -13.12 2.41 17.92
CA THR A 107 -12.07 3.44 17.93
C THR A 107 -11.90 4.19 16.61
N PHE A 108 -12.39 3.63 15.50
CA PHE A 108 -12.08 4.04 14.12
C PHE A 108 -10.57 4.06 13.80
N ASP A 109 -9.80 3.26 14.54
CA ASP A 109 -8.38 3.02 14.35
C ASP A 109 -8.17 1.64 13.70
N LEU A 110 -7.38 1.61 12.62
CA LEU A 110 -7.07 0.39 11.87
C LEU A 110 -6.13 -0.56 12.64
N GLY A 111 -5.50 -0.06 13.71
CA GLY A 111 -4.59 -0.80 14.58
C GLY A 111 -3.17 -0.92 14.02
N ASP A 112 -2.31 -1.62 14.77
CA ASP A 112 -0.87 -1.70 14.48
C ASP A 112 -0.48 -2.84 13.52
N THR A 113 -1.43 -3.68 13.14
CA THR A 113 -1.16 -4.82 12.25
C THR A 113 -0.93 -4.30 10.84
N GLN A 114 0.15 -4.72 10.18
CA GLN A 114 0.51 -4.26 8.84
C GLN A 114 0.79 -5.42 7.88
N ILE A 115 0.54 -5.17 6.59
CA ILE A 115 0.94 -6.06 5.48
C ILE A 115 1.74 -5.29 4.44
N SER A 116 2.70 -5.96 3.79
CA SER A 116 3.52 -5.37 2.73
C SER A 116 2.97 -5.72 1.35
N ILE A 117 2.67 -4.72 0.53
CA ILE A 117 2.09 -4.85 -0.82
C ILE A 117 3.01 -4.20 -1.85
N VAL A 118 3.14 -4.82 -3.02
CA VAL A 118 3.93 -4.27 -4.13
C VAL A 118 3.03 -3.41 -5.02
N PHE A 119 3.45 -2.16 -5.23
CA PHE A 119 2.84 -1.21 -6.17
C PHE A 119 3.85 -0.81 -7.25
N ASP A 120 3.35 -0.39 -8.42
CA ASP A 120 4.17 0.12 -9.51
C ASP A 120 4.53 1.61 -9.34
N ARG A 121 3.83 2.34 -8.45
CA ARG A 121 4.00 3.78 -8.18
C ARG A 121 3.75 4.09 -6.69
N ILE A 122 4.41 5.14 -6.16
CA ILE A 122 4.25 5.59 -4.73
C ILE A 122 2.95 6.35 -4.48
N ASN A 123 2.27 6.84 -5.51
CA ASN A 123 1.27 7.88 -5.30
C ASN A 123 -0.14 7.41 -5.69
N SER A 124 -0.97 7.00 -4.73
CA SER A 124 -2.41 6.80 -4.95
C SER A 124 -3.29 6.56 -3.70
N GLY A 125 -3.22 7.39 -2.64
CA GLY A 125 -4.27 7.44 -1.60
C GLY A 125 -3.99 6.67 -0.30
N ALA A 126 -4.84 6.86 0.71
CA ALA A 126 -4.79 6.15 1.98
C ALA A 126 -5.22 4.67 1.79
N TYR A 127 -4.29 3.72 1.88
CA TYR A 127 -4.60 2.30 1.72
C TYR A 127 -4.83 1.60 3.06
N ALA A 128 -5.72 0.62 3.06
CA ALA A 128 -5.97 -0.30 4.16
C ALA A 128 -6.36 -1.68 3.62
N ALA A 129 -6.03 -2.73 4.37
CA ALA A 129 -6.37 -4.10 4.06
C ALA A 129 -7.37 -4.66 5.07
N PHE A 130 -8.36 -5.40 4.58
CA PHE A 130 -9.43 -5.97 5.40
C PHE A 130 -9.60 -7.46 5.11
N GLU A 131 -9.73 -8.28 6.15
CA GLU A 131 -10.05 -9.70 5.98
C GLU A 131 -11.55 -9.89 5.68
N VAL A 132 -11.86 -10.54 4.57
CA VAL A 132 -13.23 -10.75 4.11
C VAL A 132 -13.95 -11.73 5.05
N ARG A 133 -15.10 -11.31 5.58
CA ARG A 133 -15.99 -12.13 6.42
C ARG A 133 -17.31 -12.43 5.69
N GLY A 134 -17.61 -13.70 5.50
CA GLY A 134 -18.85 -14.20 4.90
C GLY A 134 -18.84 -14.25 3.37
N GLU A 135 -19.97 -14.66 2.79
CA GLU A 135 -20.07 -15.09 1.38
C GLU A 135 -20.81 -14.08 0.47
N ALA A 136 -21.13 -12.88 0.98
CA ALA A 136 -21.93 -11.90 0.23
C ALA A 136 -21.27 -11.44 -1.09
N MET A 137 -19.95 -11.56 -1.18
CA MET A 137 -19.17 -11.19 -2.36
C MET A 137 -18.66 -12.39 -3.17
N ASP A 138 -19.09 -13.61 -2.80
CA ASP A 138 -18.73 -14.83 -3.48
C ASP A 138 -19.81 -15.32 -4.45
N ASP A 139 -19.52 -15.21 -5.75
CA ASP A 139 -20.35 -15.76 -6.83
C ASP A 139 -19.73 -17.04 -7.44
N ASN A 140 -18.73 -17.63 -6.77
CA ASN A 140 -17.89 -18.73 -7.23
C ASN A 140 -17.06 -18.42 -8.49
N SER A 141 -16.99 -17.16 -8.92
CA SER A 141 -16.12 -16.78 -10.04
C SER A 141 -14.69 -16.53 -9.57
N ARG A 142 -13.73 -16.55 -10.50
CA ARG A 142 -12.33 -16.22 -10.17
C ARG A 142 -12.13 -14.80 -9.63
N TYR A 143 -13.14 -13.94 -9.78
CA TYR A 143 -13.10 -12.52 -9.42
C TYR A 143 -13.91 -12.19 -8.18
N SER A 144 -14.50 -13.18 -7.49
CA SER A 144 -15.20 -12.95 -6.23
C SER A 144 -14.27 -12.50 -5.10
N LEU A 145 -14.85 -12.07 -3.98
CA LEU A 145 -14.15 -12.05 -2.70
C LEU A 145 -14.77 -13.14 -1.82
N SER A 146 -13.99 -14.17 -1.54
CA SER A 146 -14.37 -15.31 -0.71
C SER A 146 -14.00 -15.05 0.75
N ASN A 147 -14.67 -15.74 1.67
CA ASN A 147 -14.36 -15.64 3.09
C ASN A 147 -12.88 -16.00 3.38
N GLY A 148 -12.18 -15.14 4.12
CA GLY A 148 -10.75 -15.27 4.44
C GLY A 148 -9.79 -14.64 3.42
N ASP A 149 -10.27 -14.16 2.26
CA ASP A 149 -9.48 -13.29 1.39
C ASP A 149 -9.10 -11.99 2.10
N ILE A 150 -8.05 -11.32 1.63
CA ILE A 150 -7.67 -9.98 2.08
C ILE A 150 -7.98 -9.00 0.95
N ALA A 151 -8.88 -8.07 1.22
CA ALA A 151 -9.24 -6.97 0.33
C ALA A 151 -8.27 -5.80 0.55
N ILE A 152 -7.42 -5.50 -0.43
CA ILE A 152 -6.54 -4.33 -0.44
C ILE A 152 -7.32 -3.17 -1.02
N SER A 153 -7.51 -2.12 -0.23
CA SER A 153 -8.47 -1.07 -0.53
C SER A 153 -7.89 0.32 -0.33
N LYS A 154 -8.36 1.28 -1.13
CA LYS A 154 -7.98 2.68 -1.09
C LYS A 154 -9.16 3.48 -0.55
N GLU A 155 -8.93 4.34 0.44
CA GLU A 155 -9.95 5.21 0.99
C GLU A 155 -10.42 6.21 -0.07
N VAL A 156 -11.73 6.38 -0.14
CA VAL A 156 -12.39 7.32 -1.04
C VAL A 156 -13.22 8.26 -0.19
N LYS A 157 -13.08 9.57 -0.45
CA LYS A 157 -13.95 10.56 0.17
C LYS A 157 -15.34 10.40 -0.39
N ILE A 158 -16.33 10.37 0.48
CA ILE A 158 -17.72 10.16 0.10
C ILE A 158 -18.19 11.23 -0.90
N GLU A 159 -17.69 12.46 -0.76
CA GLU A 159 -17.99 13.58 -1.65
C GLU A 159 -17.53 13.31 -3.09
N ASP A 160 -16.43 12.58 -3.25
CA ASP A 160 -15.82 12.24 -4.55
C ASP A 160 -16.40 10.94 -5.13
N LEU A 161 -17.18 10.19 -4.34
CA LEU A 161 -17.64 8.84 -4.68
C LEU A 161 -18.43 8.80 -6.00
N SER A 162 -19.26 9.81 -6.28
CA SER A 162 -20.11 9.81 -7.47
C SER A 162 -19.35 9.74 -8.80
N GLU A 163 -18.08 10.19 -8.82
CA GLU A 163 -17.20 10.13 -9.98
C GLU A 163 -16.45 8.78 -10.10
N GLU A 164 -16.35 8.02 -9.00
CA GLU A 164 -15.55 6.80 -8.90
C GLU A 164 -16.36 5.49 -8.97
N ILE A 165 -17.69 5.55 -9.04
CA ILE A 165 -18.53 4.34 -9.04
C ILE A 165 -18.38 3.57 -10.36
N ASN A 166 -17.68 2.44 -10.30
CA ASN A 166 -17.74 1.38 -11.29
C ASN A 166 -18.55 0.20 -10.73
N PRO A 167 -19.62 -0.27 -11.43
CA PRO A 167 -20.48 -1.37 -10.96
C PRO A 167 -19.76 -2.71 -10.73
N LYS A 168 -18.54 -2.87 -11.23
CA LYS A 168 -17.73 -4.08 -11.04
C LYS A 168 -16.93 -4.07 -9.74
N ASP A 169 -16.70 -2.90 -9.17
CA ASP A 169 -15.79 -2.73 -8.06
C ASP A 169 -16.44 -3.13 -6.74
N PHE A 170 -15.63 -3.72 -5.86
CA PHE A 170 -16.03 -4.00 -4.49
C PHE A 170 -15.61 -2.84 -3.57
N TRP A 171 -16.37 -2.65 -2.50
CA TRP A 171 -16.19 -1.55 -1.57
C TRP A 171 -16.26 -2.08 -0.15
N VAL A 172 -15.36 -1.61 0.71
CA VAL A 172 -15.43 -1.80 2.16
C VAL A 172 -16.08 -0.55 2.76
N ILE A 173 -17.14 -0.74 3.54
CA ILE A 173 -17.99 0.33 4.08
C ILE A 173 -17.98 0.18 5.60
N LEU A 174 -17.47 1.20 6.28
CA LEU A 174 -17.46 1.27 7.74
C LEU A 174 -18.66 2.10 8.18
N ILE A 175 -19.53 1.50 8.98
CA ILE A 175 -20.63 2.17 9.67
C ILE A 175 -20.40 2.07 11.19
N GLU A 176 -21.25 2.70 12.00
CA GLU A 176 -21.09 2.75 13.46
C GLU A 176 -20.87 1.36 14.11
N ASN A 177 -21.57 0.32 13.65
CA ASN A 177 -21.59 -0.99 14.32
C ASN A 177 -21.21 -2.17 13.42
N ASP A 178 -20.79 -1.93 12.18
CA ASP A 178 -20.44 -3.02 11.27
C ASP A 178 -19.46 -2.59 10.16
N ILE A 179 -18.82 -3.59 9.56
CA ILE A 179 -17.96 -3.45 8.39
C ILE A 179 -18.55 -4.32 7.29
N LEU A 180 -18.96 -3.67 6.20
CA LEU A 180 -19.64 -4.32 5.09
C LEU A 180 -18.74 -4.34 3.86
N ILE A 181 -18.74 -5.44 3.12
CA ILE A 181 -18.11 -5.51 1.79
C ILE A 181 -19.20 -5.72 0.76
N ARG A 182 -19.39 -4.76 -0.15
CA ARG A 182 -20.49 -4.75 -1.14
C ARG A 182 -20.08 -4.14 -2.48
N LYS A 183 -20.91 -4.31 -3.50
CA LYS A 183 -20.89 -3.48 -4.72
C LYS A 183 -21.80 -2.27 -4.52
N ILE A 184 -21.46 -1.15 -5.16
CA ILE A 184 -22.37 -0.01 -5.28
C ILE A 184 -23.22 -0.21 -6.53
N LYS A 185 -24.54 -0.18 -6.34
CA LYS A 185 -25.52 -0.23 -7.43
C LYS A 185 -25.82 1.17 -7.98
N GLY A 186 -25.81 2.19 -7.12
CA GLY A 186 -26.00 3.58 -7.52
C GLY A 186 -26.15 4.53 -6.33
N TYR A 187 -26.25 5.81 -6.65
CA TYR A 187 -26.43 6.89 -5.69
C TYR A 187 -27.80 7.56 -5.90
N ASN A 188 -28.60 7.67 -4.84
CA ASN A 188 -29.87 8.39 -4.84
C ASN A 188 -29.66 9.79 -4.28
N GLN A 189 -29.57 10.79 -5.17
CA GLN A 189 -29.35 12.19 -4.81
C GLN A 189 -30.48 12.78 -3.96
N ASN A 190 -31.73 12.34 -4.17
CA ASN A 190 -32.89 12.91 -3.49
C ASN A 190 -32.92 12.52 -2.00
N GLU A 191 -32.48 11.31 -1.70
CA GLU A 191 -32.45 10.76 -0.34
C GLU A 191 -31.05 10.84 0.30
N ASN A 192 -30.07 11.34 -0.44
CA ASN A 192 -28.66 11.37 -0.05
C ASN A 192 -28.18 9.99 0.42
N SER A 193 -28.50 8.94 -0.36
CA SER A 193 -28.29 7.54 0.01
C SER A 193 -27.58 6.75 -1.09
N ILE A 194 -26.80 5.75 -0.70
CA ILE A 194 -26.11 4.84 -1.62
C ILE A 194 -26.79 3.47 -1.54
N VAL A 195 -27.09 2.92 -2.71
CA VAL A 195 -27.69 1.59 -2.84
C VAL A 195 -26.57 0.58 -3.03
N PHE A 196 -26.49 -0.39 -2.12
CA PHE A 196 -25.51 -1.46 -2.13
C PHE A 196 -26.15 -2.78 -2.53
N LYS A 197 -25.34 -3.64 -3.16
CA LYS A 197 -25.72 -5.00 -3.53
C LYS A 197 -24.60 -5.99 -3.27
N ALA A 198 -24.98 -7.24 -3.06
CA ALA A 198 -24.05 -8.36 -3.06
C ALA A 198 -23.55 -8.68 -4.49
N ASN A 199 -22.42 -9.39 -4.56
CA ASN A 199 -22.01 -10.07 -5.78
C ASN A 199 -22.59 -11.48 -5.85
N ASN A 200 -22.76 -12.13 -4.69
CA ASN A 200 -23.44 -13.41 -4.56
C ASN A 200 -24.92 -13.28 -4.99
N PRO A 201 -25.40 -14.12 -5.93
CA PRO A 201 -26.78 -14.04 -6.44
C PRO A 201 -27.84 -14.62 -5.49
N SER A 202 -27.45 -15.19 -4.33
CA SER A 202 -28.36 -15.74 -3.33
C SER A 202 -29.35 -14.68 -2.82
N ILE A 203 -30.63 -15.06 -2.70
CA ILE A 203 -31.73 -14.16 -2.31
C ILE A 203 -31.58 -13.62 -0.88
N GLU A 204 -30.79 -14.29 -0.04
CA GLU A 204 -30.50 -13.86 1.32
C GLU A 204 -29.66 -12.57 1.37
N TYR A 205 -28.98 -12.22 0.27
CA TYR A 205 -28.18 -11.00 0.14
C TYR A 205 -28.92 -9.93 -0.67
N ALA A 206 -30.09 -9.52 -0.16
CA ALA A 206 -30.88 -8.47 -0.76
C ALA A 206 -30.13 -7.12 -0.82
N ASP A 207 -30.44 -6.33 -1.85
CA ASP A 207 -30.00 -4.94 -1.96
C ASP A 207 -30.51 -4.13 -0.76
N PHE A 208 -29.71 -3.18 -0.29
CA PHE A 208 -30.08 -2.26 0.78
C PHE A 208 -29.51 -0.87 0.51
N SER A 209 -30.04 0.14 1.20
CA SER A 209 -29.56 1.53 1.07
C SER A 209 -29.08 2.04 2.42
N LEU A 210 -28.00 2.82 2.42
CA LEU A 210 -27.53 3.56 3.60
C LEU A 210 -27.56 5.05 3.29
N ASN A 211 -27.93 5.87 4.29
CA ASN A 211 -27.70 7.30 4.16
C ASN A 211 -26.20 7.56 4.16
N VAL A 212 -25.76 8.54 3.37
CA VAL A 212 -24.37 9.00 3.38
C VAL A 212 -23.92 9.38 4.80
N SER A 213 -24.78 9.95 5.65
CA SER A 213 -24.45 10.30 7.03
C SER A 213 -24.10 9.11 7.93
N ASP A 214 -24.54 7.91 7.57
CA ASP A 214 -24.34 6.69 8.36
C ASP A 214 -23.00 6.01 8.02
N ILE A 215 -22.38 6.40 6.90
CA ILE A 215 -21.11 5.88 6.43
C ILE A 215 -19.98 6.70 7.04
N LYS A 216 -19.16 6.05 7.85
CA LYS A 216 -18.02 6.69 8.54
C LYS A 216 -16.80 6.78 7.63
N ARG A 217 -16.51 5.68 6.91
CA ARG A 217 -15.44 5.60 5.90
C ARG A 217 -15.84 4.62 4.82
N ILE A 218 -15.31 4.83 3.62
CA ILE A 218 -15.52 3.95 2.49
C ILE A 218 -14.21 3.74 1.72
N TYR A 219 -13.96 2.51 1.32
CA TYR A 219 -12.73 2.12 0.64
C TYR A 219 -13.05 1.35 -0.64
N GLN A 220 -12.47 1.74 -1.77
CA GLN A 220 -12.54 1.00 -3.02
C GLN A 220 -11.54 -0.17 -2.98
N VAL A 221 -12.00 -1.38 -3.21
CA VAL A 221 -11.10 -2.56 -3.31
C VAL A 221 -10.37 -2.51 -4.65
N THR A 222 -9.04 -2.51 -4.57
CA THR A 222 -8.14 -2.41 -5.74
C THR A 222 -7.41 -3.71 -6.04
N GLN A 223 -7.15 -4.53 -5.02
CA GLN A 223 -6.49 -5.83 -5.16
C GLN A 223 -7.04 -6.84 -4.16
N ARG A 224 -6.83 -8.12 -4.44
CA ARG A 224 -7.20 -9.25 -3.57
C ARG A 224 -5.99 -10.14 -3.33
N ILE A 225 -5.78 -10.55 -2.09
CA ILE A 225 -4.87 -11.64 -1.74
C ILE A 225 -5.69 -12.81 -1.21
N THR A 226 -5.55 -13.97 -1.84
CA THR A 226 -6.15 -15.21 -1.34
C THR A 226 -5.16 -15.94 -0.45
N LYS A 227 -5.53 -16.17 0.81
CA LYS A 227 -4.76 -17.04 1.71
C LYS A 227 -4.92 -18.47 1.21
N PHE A 228 -3.86 -19.07 0.67
CA PHE A 228 -3.83 -20.52 0.55
C PHE A 228 -3.78 -21.09 1.98
N LEU A 229 -4.79 -21.87 2.36
CA LEU A 229 -4.70 -22.71 3.55
C LEU A 229 -3.49 -23.63 3.36
N ASN A 230 -2.44 -23.44 4.17
CA ASN A 230 -1.36 -24.41 4.31
C ASN A 230 -1.85 -25.63 5.08
#